data_AF-A0A839QGQ5-F1
#
_entry.id   AF-A0A839QGQ5-F1
#
_cell.length_a   1.000
_cell.length_b   1.000
_cell.length_c   1.000
_cell.angle_alpha   90.00
_cell.angle_beta   90.00
_cell.angle_gamma   90.00
#
_symmetry.space_group_name_H-M   'P 1'
#
loop_
_entity.id
_entity.type
_entity.pdbx_description
1 polymer ?
#
loop_
_entity_poly.entity_id
_entity_poly.type
_entity_poly.pdbx_seq_one_letter_code
_entity_poly.pdbx_strand_id
1 'polypeptide(L)'
;MSTEPADSANDLADAAFGGDPGRWPLPPAADARELWLRAVAAGGQGRYASAFADLDRLRRVPAGDAVASLALTARASFVRQLGWHDLARSWDGGAEARARSGEARADALIGLAADALGVGRFAASQRALERAAPLVAASGSARLPVRHAWVSAELAMFRGDGAAAVGHARRGLQLAPESGSVRHGVKSQVVLAAALCSAGDLSSARSEGDAALEDTRRFGLVPLQWAIASLLADIGSSTLSPDQLVRLREESAQKVTRWGGVWRPR
;
A
#
# COMPACT_ATOMS: atom_id res chain seq x y z
N MET A 1 -25.43 19.42 22.81
CA MET A 1 -24.42 19.72 21.77
C MET A 1 -23.07 19.21 22.25
N SER A 2 -22.31 18.64 21.30
CA SER A 2 -20.93 18.12 21.41
C SER A 2 -20.78 16.64 21.74
N THR A 3 -21.13 15.78 20.76
CA THR A 3 -20.67 14.37 20.63
C THR A 3 -19.74 14.15 19.41
N GLU A 4 -19.40 15.21 18.67
CA GLU A 4 -18.72 15.12 17.36
C GLU A 4 -17.28 14.59 17.30
N PRO A 5 -16.39 14.68 18.32
CA PRO A 5 -15.01 14.25 18.13
C PRO A 5 -14.85 12.72 18.04
N ALA A 6 -15.65 11.95 18.79
CA ALA A 6 -15.54 10.49 18.81
C ALA A 6 -16.01 9.83 17.49
N ASP A 7 -17.08 10.37 16.89
CA ASP A 7 -17.60 9.89 15.60
C ASP A 7 -16.58 10.13 14.46
N SER A 8 -15.92 11.29 14.46
CA SER A 8 -14.94 11.66 13.41
C SER A 8 -13.65 10.82 13.45
N ALA A 9 -13.17 10.43 14.64
CA ALA A 9 -11.99 9.58 14.78
C ALA A 9 -12.27 8.17 14.25
N ASN A 10 -13.47 7.64 14.49
CA ASN A 10 -13.91 6.35 13.98
C ASN A 10 -14.04 6.38 12.45
N ASP A 11 -14.58 7.46 11.89
CA ASP A 11 -14.71 7.68 10.45
C ASP A 11 -13.36 7.70 9.71
N LEU A 12 -12.35 8.37 10.27
CA LEU A 12 -11.01 8.42 9.67
C LEU A 12 -10.28 7.08 9.77
N ALA A 13 -10.44 6.38 10.89
CA ALA A 13 -9.90 5.04 11.05
C ALA A 13 -10.54 4.07 10.05
N ASP A 14 -11.86 4.15 9.86
CA ASP A 14 -12.60 3.32 8.91
C ASP A 14 -12.19 3.59 7.46
N ALA A 15 -12.02 4.86 7.08
CA ALA A 15 -11.52 5.22 5.75
C ALA A 15 -10.05 4.81 5.51
N ALA A 16 -9.21 4.84 6.54
CA ALA A 16 -7.80 4.50 6.39
C ALA A 16 -7.52 2.99 6.43
N PHE A 17 -8.25 2.26 7.29
CA PHE A 17 -7.97 0.89 7.69
C PHE A 17 -9.21 0.02 7.96
N GLY A 18 -10.43 0.51 7.74
CA GLY A 18 -11.67 -0.25 7.93
C GLY A 18 -12.43 -0.55 6.63
N GLY A 19 -13.75 -0.41 6.70
CA GLY A 19 -14.73 -0.85 5.70
C GLY A 19 -15.06 0.16 4.62
N ASP A 20 -14.86 1.46 4.84
CA ASP A 20 -15.18 2.54 3.89
C ASP A 20 -13.95 3.29 3.33
N PRO A 21 -13.00 2.61 2.66
CA PRO A 21 -11.84 3.28 2.07
C PRO A 21 -12.19 4.25 0.93
N GLY A 22 -13.43 4.19 0.41
CA GLY A 22 -13.95 5.07 -0.64
C GLY A 22 -14.42 6.43 -0.15
N ARG A 23 -14.50 6.65 1.16
CA ARG A 23 -15.05 7.87 1.76
C ARG A 23 -14.38 9.14 1.24
N TRP A 24 -15.19 10.03 0.68
CA TRP A 24 -14.77 11.39 0.30
C TRP A 24 -15.97 12.35 0.27
N PRO A 25 -15.85 13.59 0.79
CA PRO A 25 -14.69 14.18 1.44
C PRO A 25 -14.37 13.53 2.80
N LEU A 26 -13.10 13.56 3.19
CA LEU A 26 -12.68 13.11 4.52
C LEU A 26 -13.00 14.20 5.57
N PRO A 27 -13.48 13.84 6.77
CA PRO A 27 -13.72 14.80 7.85
C PRO A 27 -12.43 15.51 8.26
N PRO A 28 -12.50 16.73 8.83
CA PRO A 28 -11.33 17.46 9.31
C PRO A 28 -10.61 16.68 10.41
N ALA A 29 -9.28 16.80 10.50
CA ALA A 29 -8.51 16.23 11.61
C ALA A 29 -8.39 17.23 12.76
N ALA A 30 -8.60 16.76 13.98
CA ALA A 30 -8.42 17.46 15.24
C ALA A 30 -6.97 17.34 15.77
N ASP A 31 -6.27 16.25 15.47
CA ASP A 31 -4.93 15.97 16.01
C ASP A 31 -3.93 15.36 15.01
N ALA A 32 -2.71 15.08 15.48
CA ALA A 32 -1.64 14.50 14.67
C ALA A 32 -1.94 13.07 14.19
N ARG A 33 -2.67 12.27 14.98
CA ARG A 33 -3.03 10.90 14.62
C ARG A 33 -4.09 10.92 13.51
N GLU A 34 -5.07 11.79 13.61
CA GLU A 34 -6.11 11.98 12.60
C GLU A 34 -5.56 12.57 11.31
N LEU A 35 -4.57 13.48 11.37
CA LEU A 35 -3.84 13.92 10.18
C LEU A 35 -3.16 12.75 9.45
N TRP A 36 -2.56 11.83 10.20
CA TRP A 36 -1.98 10.62 9.62
C TRP A 36 -3.04 9.71 9.00
N LEU A 37 -4.17 9.47 9.68
CA LEU A 37 -5.27 8.65 9.16
C LEU A 37 -5.84 9.27 7.87
N ARG A 38 -6.10 10.58 7.85
CA ARG A 38 -6.52 11.30 6.64
C ARG A 38 -5.53 11.13 5.50
N ALA A 39 -4.24 11.29 5.77
CA ALA A 39 -3.21 11.10 4.75
C ALA A 39 -3.21 9.68 4.19
N VAL A 40 -3.33 8.67 5.05
CA VAL A 40 -3.41 7.25 4.66
C VAL A 40 -4.66 6.97 3.81
N ALA A 41 -5.83 7.49 4.19
CA ALA A 41 -7.07 7.33 3.44
C ALA A 41 -6.96 8.00 2.05
N ALA A 42 -6.58 9.29 2.01
CA ALA A 42 -6.41 10.03 0.77
C ALA A 42 -5.37 9.39 -0.16
N GLY A 43 -4.22 8.95 0.38
CA GLY A 43 -3.18 8.28 -0.37
C GLY A 43 -3.64 6.93 -0.95
N GLY A 44 -4.44 6.17 -0.20
CA GLY A 44 -5.05 4.92 -0.68
C GLY A 44 -5.99 5.11 -1.88
N GLN A 45 -6.67 6.25 -1.94
CA GLN A 45 -7.53 6.65 -3.06
C GLN A 45 -6.73 7.26 -4.23
N GLY A 46 -5.42 7.50 -4.07
CA GLY A 46 -4.59 8.19 -5.06
C GLY A 46 -4.66 9.71 -5.02
N ARG A 47 -5.25 10.29 -3.96
CA ARG A 47 -5.35 11.75 -3.76
C ARG A 47 -4.08 12.33 -3.13
N TYR A 48 -2.97 12.20 -3.86
CA TYR A 48 -1.64 12.46 -3.31
C TYR A 48 -1.40 13.92 -2.89
N ALA A 49 -1.99 14.92 -3.56
CA ALA A 49 -1.90 16.32 -3.11
C ALA A 49 -2.47 16.50 -1.69
N SER A 50 -3.66 15.95 -1.43
CA SER A 50 -4.26 15.99 -0.09
C SER A 50 -3.43 15.20 0.91
N ALA A 51 -2.98 14.01 0.53
CA ALA A 51 -2.21 13.15 1.41
C ALA A 51 -0.86 13.79 1.81
N PHE A 52 -0.13 14.37 0.85
CA PHE A 52 1.12 15.07 1.13
C PHE A 52 0.91 16.34 1.95
N ALA A 53 -0.17 17.11 1.68
CA ALA A 53 -0.50 18.29 2.47
C ALA A 53 -0.77 17.94 3.95
N ASP A 54 -1.52 16.86 4.21
CA ASP A 54 -1.78 16.40 5.58
C ASP A 54 -0.49 15.91 6.27
N LEU A 55 0.40 15.20 5.56
CA LEU A 55 1.71 14.81 6.09
C LEU A 55 2.64 16.01 6.34
N ASP A 56 2.62 17.02 5.48
CA ASP A 56 3.41 18.24 5.65
C ASP A 56 2.88 19.08 6.82
N ARG A 57 1.56 19.08 7.06
CA ARG A 57 0.96 19.68 8.26
C ARG A 57 1.34 18.91 9.53
N LEU A 58 1.31 17.58 9.48
CA LEU A 58 1.70 16.72 10.60
C LEU A 58 3.12 17.02 11.09
N ARG A 59 4.06 17.31 10.16
CA ARG A 59 5.44 17.71 10.50
C ARG A 59 5.56 19.02 11.29
N ARG A 60 4.51 19.85 11.31
CA ARG A 60 4.50 21.17 11.95
C ARG A 60 3.77 21.18 13.29
N VAL A 61 3.12 20.08 13.68
CA VAL A 61 2.42 19.95 14.96
C VAL A 61 3.20 19.03 15.89
N PRO A 62 3.08 19.21 17.22
CA PRO A 62 3.62 18.25 18.17
C PRO A 62 3.05 16.85 17.91
N ALA A 63 3.93 15.88 17.72
CA ALA A 63 3.57 14.48 17.52
C ALA A 63 4.56 13.59 18.28
N GLY A 64 4.07 12.53 18.90
CA GLY A 64 4.94 11.52 19.50
C GLY A 64 5.74 10.76 18.44
N ASP A 65 6.88 10.20 18.83
CA ASP A 65 7.81 9.49 17.93
C ASP A 65 7.12 8.41 17.07
N ALA A 66 6.12 7.73 17.62
CA ALA A 66 5.35 6.72 16.89
C ALA A 66 4.61 7.31 15.67
N VAL A 67 3.88 8.41 15.85
CA VAL A 67 3.13 9.07 14.77
C VAL A 67 4.10 9.72 13.76
N ALA A 68 5.21 10.29 14.23
CA ALA A 68 6.24 10.83 13.36
C ALA A 68 6.86 9.74 12.46
N SER A 69 7.16 8.56 13.02
CA SER A 69 7.64 7.41 12.25
C SER A 69 6.61 6.95 11.21
N LEU A 70 5.35 6.82 11.60
CA LEU A 70 4.25 6.42 10.70
C LEU A 70 4.01 7.42 9.56
N ALA A 71 4.18 8.71 9.81
CA ALA A 71 4.07 9.74 8.78
C ALA A 71 5.18 9.62 7.72
N LEU A 72 6.39 9.26 8.14
CA LEU A 72 7.52 9.03 7.25
C LEU A 72 7.32 7.77 6.39
N THR A 73 6.89 6.64 6.98
CA THR A 73 6.62 5.41 6.21
C THR A 73 5.39 5.57 5.30
N ALA A 74 4.39 6.36 5.67
CA ALA A 74 3.29 6.73 4.79
C ALA A 74 3.77 7.53 3.58
N ARG A 75 4.60 8.56 3.80
CA ARG A 75 5.20 9.35 2.70
C ARG A 75 6.01 8.47 1.77
N ALA A 76 6.87 7.61 2.33
CA ALA A 76 7.68 6.68 1.57
C ALA A 76 6.81 5.76 0.69
N SER A 77 5.74 5.20 1.26
CA SER A 77 4.79 4.35 0.53
C SER A 77 4.15 5.06 -0.65
N PHE A 78 3.75 6.32 -0.51
CA PHE A 78 3.13 7.09 -1.59
C PHE A 78 4.12 7.36 -2.73
N VAL A 79 5.32 7.79 -2.37
CA VAL A 79 6.40 8.09 -3.32
C VAL A 79 6.83 6.82 -4.07
N ARG A 80 6.96 5.69 -3.37
CA ARG A 80 7.25 4.37 -3.94
C ARG A 80 6.16 3.88 -4.89
N GLN A 81 4.89 4.11 -4.55
CA GLN A 81 3.78 3.71 -5.41
C GLN A 81 3.75 4.48 -6.75
N LEU A 82 4.34 5.67 -6.77
CA LEU A 82 4.55 6.47 -7.98
C LEU A 82 5.86 6.11 -8.72
N GLY A 83 6.59 5.08 -8.26
CA GLY A 83 7.81 4.56 -8.87
C GLY A 83 9.12 5.16 -8.35
N TRP A 84 9.08 6.09 -7.38
CA TRP A 84 10.25 6.81 -6.90
C TRP A 84 10.95 6.13 -5.72
N HIS A 85 11.42 4.90 -5.93
CA HIS A 85 12.01 4.05 -4.88
C HIS A 85 13.24 4.68 -4.18
N ASP A 86 14.14 5.34 -4.91
CA ASP A 86 15.30 5.99 -4.29
C ASP A 86 14.90 7.17 -3.37
N LEU A 87 13.86 7.92 -3.75
CA LEU A 87 13.33 9.00 -2.91
C LEU A 87 12.65 8.42 -1.67
N ALA A 88 11.82 7.39 -1.84
CA ALA A 88 11.15 6.68 -0.75
C ALA A 88 12.13 6.12 0.30
N ARG A 89 13.29 5.61 -0.15
CA ARG A 89 14.35 5.09 0.74
C ARG A 89 14.80 6.10 1.80
N SER A 90 14.88 7.38 1.44
CA SER A 90 15.29 8.44 2.39
C SER A 90 14.26 8.64 3.50
N TRP A 91 12.98 8.49 3.17
CA TRP A 91 11.87 8.61 4.11
C TRP A 91 11.78 7.38 5.03
N ASP A 92 11.86 6.17 4.48
CA ASP A 92 11.85 4.93 5.27
C ASP A 92 13.10 4.80 6.16
N GLY A 93 14.26 5.28 5.71
CA GLY A 93 15.47 5.38 6.55
C GLY A 93 15.32 6.40 7.69
N GLY A 94 14.70 7.55 7.40
CA GLY A 94 14.35 8.53 8.43
C GLY A 94 13.33 8.00 9.44
N ALA A 95 12.43 7.12 9.01
CA ALA A 95 11.47 6.42 9.88
C ALA A 95 12.20 5.42 10.79
N GLU A 96 13.12 4.60 10.25
CA GLU A 96 13.90 3.66 11.07
C GLU A 96 14.69 4.40 12.16
N ALA A 97 15.32 5.54 11.84
CA ALA A 97 16.07 6.34 12.81
C ALA A 97 15.19 6.93 13.93
N ARG A 98 13.91 7.16 13.66
CA ARG A 98 12.91 7.67 14.63
C ARG A 98 12.14 6.57 15.34
N ALA A 99 12.21 5.33 14.89
CA ALA A 99 11.50 4.23 15.52
C ALA A 99 11.94 4.07 16.98
N ARG A 100 10.95 4.01 17.88
CA ARG A 100 11.14 3.73 19.32
C ARG A 100 10.51 2.43 19.78
N SER A 101 9.79 1.75 18.89
CA SER A 101 9.16 0.45 19.13
C SER A 101 9.58 -0.56 18.07
N GLY A 102 9.48 -1.84 18.42
CA GLY A 102 9.69 -2.93 17.46
C GLY A 102 8.74 -2.84 16.27
N GLU A 103 7.48 -2.45 16.51
CA GLU A 103 6.48 -2.23 15.46
C GLU A 103 6.90 -1.14 14.47
N ALA A 104 7.29 0.04 14.96
CA ALA A 104 7.71 1.15 14.11
C ALA A 104 8.96 0.80 13.30
N ARG A 105 9.90 0.08 13.91
CA ARG A 105 11.11 -0.38 13.24
C ARG A 105 10.81 -1.43 12.18
N ALA A 106 9.91 -2.36 12.45
CA ALA A 106 9.46 -3.36 11.49
C ALA A 106 8.79 -2.71 10.26
N ASP A 107 7.88 -1.75 10.46
CA ASP A 107 7.22 -1.04 9.35
C ASP A 107 8.23 -0.32 8.44
N ALA A 108 9.22 0.35 9.05
CA ALA A 108 10.29 1.03 8.32
C ALA A 108 11.22 0.06 7.58
N LEU A 109 11.59 -1.08 8.19
CA LEU A 109 12.42 -2.10 7.54
C LEU A 109 11.69 -2.77 6.37
N ILE A 110 10.39 -3.04 6.48
CA ILE A 110 9.58 -3.55 5.36
C ILE A 110 9.54 -2.51 4.23
N GLY A 111 9.44 -1.22 4.56
CA GLY A 111 9.56 -0.13 3.59
C GLY A 111 10.92 -0.12 2.88
N LEU A 112 12.02 -0.12 3.63
CA LEU A 112 13.37 -0.20 3.07
C LEU A 112 13.57 -1.44 2.18
N ALA A 113 12.94 -2.57 2.52
CA ALA A 113 12.96 -3.77 1.70
C ALA A 113 12.27 -3.55 0.34
N ALA A 114 11.10 -2.90 0.34
CA ALA A 114 10.36 -2.58 -0.88
C ALA A 114 11.09 -1.54 -1.75
N ASP A 115 11.77 -0.56 -1.15
CA ASP A 115 12.60 0.39 -1.91
C ASP A 115 13.80 -0.27 -2.55
N ALA A 116 14.51 -1.12 -1.80
CA ALA A 116 15.63 -1.89 -2.32
C ALA A 116 15.20 -2.81 -3.47
N LEU A 117 14.05 -3.46 -3.34
CA LEU A 117 13.46 -4.30 -4.37
C LEU A 117 13.18 -3.51 -5.65
N GLY A 118 12.52 -2.35 -5.54
CA GLY A 118 12.13 -1.52 -6.69
C GLY A 118 13.29 -0.95 -7.50
N VAL A 119 14.53 -1.01 -6.99
CA VAL A 119 15.76 -0.64 -7.72
C VAL A 119 16.69 -1.83 -7.98
N GLY A 120 16.19 -3.07 -7.88
CA GLY A 120 16.94 -4.28 -8.21
C GLY A 120 17.96 -4.73 -7.15
N ARG A 121 17.96 -4.14 -5.95
CA ARG A 121 18.88 -4.51 -4.86
C ARG A 121 18.32 -5.66 -4.02
N PHE A 122 18.08 -6.80 -4.66
CA PHE A 122 17.39 -7.95 -4.06
C PHE A 122 18.03 -8.48 -2.77
N ALA A 123 19.36 -8.54 -2.70
CA ALA A 123 20.06 -8.97 -1.48
C ALA A 123 19.85 -7.99 -0.30
N ALA A 124 19.75 -6.68 -0.57
CA ALA A 124 19.43 -5.69 0.45
C ALA A 124 17.96 -5.79 0.89
N SER A 125 17.06 -6.05 -0.06
CA SER A 125 15.65 -6.31 0.22
C SER A 125 15.47 -7.52 1.15
N GLN A 126 16.10 -8.65 0.80
CA GLN A 126 16.06 -9.87 1.63
C GLN A 126 16.56 -9.62 3.05
N ARG A 127 17.74 -8.99 3.22
CA ARG A 127 18.29 -8.69 4.55
C ARG A 127 17.38 -7.78 5.38
N ALA A 128 16.69 -6.83 4.73
CA ALA A 128 15.75 -5.98 5.43
C ALA A 128 14.50 -6.76 5.88
N LEU A 129 13.98 -7.68 5.06
CA LEU A 129 12.88 -8.58 5.44
C LEU A 129 13.26 -9.54 6.57
N GLU A 130 14.47 -10.10 6.54
CA GLU A 130 15.00 -10.98 7.60
C GLU A 130 15.11 -10.22 8.93
N ARG A 131 15.58 -8.97 8.91
CA ARG A 131 15.65 -8.11 10.10
C ARG A 131 14.26 -7.70 10.60
N ALA A 132 13.29 -7.52 9.71
CA ALA A 132 11.92 -7.18 10.07
C ALA A 132 11.18 -8.37 10.70
N ALA A 133 11.43 -9.60 10.24
CA ALA A 133 10.67 -10.80 10.62
C ALA A 133 10.49 -11.01 12.14
N PRO A 134 11.54 -11.00 12.99
CA PRO A 134 11.37 -11.18 14.44
C PRO A 134 10.59 -10.03 15.09
N LEU A 135 10.72 -8.81 14.56
CA LEU A 135 9.99 -7.64 15.05
C LEU A 135 8.51 -7.69 14.68
N VAL A 136 8.19 -8.17 13.47
CA VAL A 136 6.81 -8.42 13.02
C VAL A 136 6.14 -9.47 13.92
N ALA A 137 6.84 -10.57 14.22
CA ALA A 137 6.31 -11.60 15.10
C ALA A 137 6.02 -11.09 16.53
N ALA A 138 6.82 -10.14 17.02
CA ALA A 138 6.69 -9.58 18.36
C ALA A 138 5.75 -8.36 18.46
N SER A 139 5.31 -7.76 17.35
CA SER A 139 4.64 -6.46 17.39
C SER A 139 3.17 -6.50 17.77
N GLY A 140 2.51 -7.66 17.71
CA GLY A 140 1.06 -7.79 17.88
C GLY A 140 0.23 -7.05 16.83
N SER A 141 0.86 -6.58 15.75
CA SER A 141 0.22 -5.76 14.70
C SER A 141 -0.34 -6.66 13.62
N ALA A 142 -1.64 -6.60 13.34
CA ALA A 142 -2.25 -7.38 12.26
C ALA A 142 -1.82 -6.91 10.86
N ARG A 143 -1.36 -5.66 10.73
CA ARG A 143 -0.98 -5.06 9.43
C ARG A 143 0.41 -5.48 8.96
N LEU A 144 1.37 -5.60 9.87
CA LEU A 144 2.77 -5.83 9.50
C LEU A 144 3.03 -7.20 8.87
N PRO A 145 2.44 -8.31 9.33
CA PRO A 145 2.54 -9.61 8.67
C PRO A 145 2.08 -9.57 7.21
N VAL A 146 0.98 -8.85 6.93
CA VAL A 146 0.45 -8.67 5.57
C VAL A 146 1.46 -7.94 4.68
N ARG A 147 1.99 -6.81 5.15
CA ARG A 147 2.98 -6.02 4.39
C ARG A 147 4.28 -6.78 4.17
N HIS A 148 4.75 -7.52 5.18
CA HIS A 148 5.93 -8.38 5.06
C HIS A 148 5.72 -9.45 3.99
N ALA A 149 4.55 -10.09 3.97
CA ALA A 149 4.17 -11.08 2.97
C ALA A 149 4.13 -10.49 1.55
N TRP A 150 3.62 -9.27 1.35
CA TRP A 150 3.62 -8.63 0.03
C TRP A 150 5.03 -8.43 -0.52
N VAL A 151 5.92 -7.84 0.26
CA VAL A 151 7.29 -7.55 -0.20
C VAL A 151 8.08 -8.85 -0.38
N SER A 152 7.84 -9.87 0.45
CA SER A 152 8.42 -11.20 0.29
C SER A 152 7.94 -11.87 -1.00
N ALA A 153 6.65 -11.75 -1.33
CA ALA A 153 6.08 -12.27 -2.58
C ALA A 153 6.71 -11.56 -3.78
N GLU A 154 6.71 -10.22 -3.80
CA GLU A 154 7.31 -9.43 -4.88
C GLU A 154 8.80 -9.78 -5.05
N LEU A 155 9.56 -9.95 -3.95
CA LEU A 155 10.97 -10.33 -4.01
C LEU A 155 11.16 -11.70 -4.67
N ALA A 156 10.33 -12.67 -4.34
CA ALA A 156 10.36 -14.00 -4.95
C ALA A 156 10.02 -13.94 -6.45
N MET A 157 9.02 -13.12 -6.86
CA MET A 157 8.70 -12.90 -8.27
C MET A 157 9.92 -12.37 -9.05
N PHE A 158 10.58 -11.33 -8.52
CA PHE A 158 11.75 -10.73 -9.17
C PHE A 158 12.97 -11.66 -9.24
N ARG A 159 13.01 -12.71 -8.42
CA ARG A 159 14.08 -13.72 -8.42
C ARG A 159 13.73 -14.98 -9.22
N GLY A 160 12.54 -15.01 -9.83
CA GLY A 160 12.06 -16.16 -10.61
C GLY A 160 11.60 -17.35 -9.76
N ASP A 161 11.36 -17.15 -8.45
CA ASP A 161 10.82 -18.19 -7.58
C ASP A 161 9.29 -18.06 -7.48
N GLY A 162 8.60 -18.55 -8.51
CA GLY A 162 7.15 -18.47 -8.62
C GLY A 162 6.42 -19.21 -7.48
N ALA A 163 6.95 -20.34 -7.02
CA ALA A 163 6.33 -21.13 -5.96
C ALA A 163 6.37 -20.37 -4.62
N ALA A 164 7.52 -19.80 -4.25
CA ALA A 164 7.63 -18.97 -3.06
C ALA A 164 6.79 -17.69 -3.19
N ALA A 165 6.76 -17.07 -4.36
CA ALA A 165 5.95 -15.88 -4.62
C ALA A 165 4.46 -16.12 -4.32
N VAL A 166 3.89 -17.20 -4.86
CA VAL A 166 2.50 -17.58 -4.62
C VAL A 166 2.27 -17.94 -3.15
N GLY A 167 3.19 -18.66 -2.51
CA GLY A 167 3.10 -19.00 -1.08
C GLY A 167 3.01 -17.76 -0.20
N HIS A 168 3.90 -16.79 -0.41
CA HIS A 168 3.88 -15.52 0.32
C HIS A 168 2.62 -14.69 0.02
N ALA A 169 2.19 -14.61 -1.25
CA ALA A 169 1.00 -13.85 -1.61
C ALA A 169 -0.28 -14.42 -0.98
N ARG A 170 -0.45 -15.75 -1.01
CA ARG A 170 -1.56 -16.45 -0.33
C ARG A 170 -1.53 -16.20 1.18
N ARG A 171 -0.35 -16.23 1.80
CA ARG A 171 -0.21 -15.91 3.23
C ARG A 171 -0.65 -14.48 3.54
N GLY A 172 -0.27 -13.51 2.69
CA GLY A 172 -0.73 -12.12 2.82
C GLY A 172 -2.26 -11.99 2.74
N LEU A 173 -2.88 -12.69 1.77
CA LEU A 173 -4.34 -12.70 1.62
C LEU A 173 -5.06 -13.36 2.81
N GLN A 174 -4.52 -14.46 3.35
CA GLN A 174 -5.06 -15.13 4.55
C GLN A 174 -4.97 -14.27 5.81
N LEU A 175 -3.94 -13.44 5.91
CA LEU A 175 -3.72 -12.52 7.05
C LEU A 175 -4.57 -11.24 6.96
N ALA A 176 -4.91 -10.80 5.75
CA ALA A 176 -5.55 -9.51 5.54
C ALA A 176 -6.84 -9.30 6.36
N PRO A 177 -7.74 -10.30 6.55
CA PRO A 177 -8.94 -10.13 7.38
C PRO A 177 -8.65 -9.72 8.82
N GLU A 178 -7.55 -10.18 9.42
CA GLU A 178 -7.16 -9.84 10.79
C GLU A 178 -6.90 -8.33 10.97
N SER A 179 -6.56 -7.64 9.88
CA SER A 179 -6.33 -6.18 9.91
C SER A 179 -7.61 -5.35 9.90
N GLY A 180 -8.77 -5.94 9.57
CA GLY A 180 -10.04 -5.24 9.35
C GLY A 180 -10.06 -4.34 8.10
N SER A 181 -8.96 -4.26 7.36
CA SER A 181 -8.80 -3.29 6.28
C SER A 181 -9.15 -3.86 4.92
N VAL A 182 -10.26 -3.38 4.34
CA VAL A 182 -10.66 -3.70 2.96
C VAL A 182 -9.52 -3.45 1.99
N ARG A 183 -8.83 -2.30 2.11
CA ARG A 183 -7.69 -1.96 1.24
C ARG A 183 -6.56 -2.99 1.32
N HIS A 184 -6.25 -3.52 2.51
CA HIS A 184 -5.22 -4.56 2.63
C HIS A 184 -5.71 -5.89 2.03
N GLY A 185 -7.00 -6.22 2.13
CA GLY A 185 -7.59 -7.34 1.40
C GLY A 185 -7.37 -7.21 -0.11
N VAL A 186 -7.84 -6.10 -0.69
CA VAL A 186 -7.73 -5.83 -2.14
C VAL A 186 -6.28 -5.80 -2.60
N LYS A 187 -5.37 -5.13 -1.88
CA LYS A 187 -3.94 -5.11 -2.22
C LYS A 187 -3.33 -6.52 -2.16
N SER A 188 -3.72 -7.36 -1.20
CA SER A 188 -3.25 -8.75 -1.12
C SER A 188 -3.69 -9.57 -2.32
N GLN A 189 -4.92 -9.37 -2.78
CA GLN A 189 -5.43 -10.04 -3.98
C GLN A 189 -4.70 -9.59 -5.25
N VAL A 190 -4.41 -8.29 -5.39
CA VAL A 190 -3.57 -7.76 -6.48
C VAL A 190 -2.18 -8.41 -6.48
N VAL A 191 -1.57 -8.57 -5.31
CA VAL A 191 -0.26 -9.24 -5.19
C VAL A 191 -0.37 -10.73 -5.54
N LEU A 192 -1.47 -11.40 -5.17
CA LEU A 192 -1.71 -12.80 -5.55
C LEU A 192 -1.86 -12.97 -7.06
N ALA A 193 -2.63 -12.11 -7.73
CA ALA A 193 -2.77 -12.13 -9.19
C ALA A 193 -1.39 -11.97 -9.88
N ALA A 194 -0.56 -11.04 -9.41
CA ALA A 194 0.80 -10.85 -9.92
C ALA A 194 1.70 -12.07 -9.65
N ALA A 195 1.61 -12.68 -8.46
CA ALA A 195 2.37 -13.88 -8.10
C ALA A 195 2.02 -15.06 -9.01
N LEU A 196 0.73 -15.33 -9.21
CA LEU A 196 0.23 -16.38 -10.09
C LEU A 196 0.67 -16.16 -11.53
N CYS A 197 0.60 -14.92 -12.02
CA CYS A 197 1.10 -14.55 -13.34
C CYS A 197 2.60 -14.85 -13.46
N SER A 198 3.42 -14.46 -12.48
CA SER A 198 4.86 -14.71 -12.49
C SER A 198 5.22 -16.20 -12.44
N ALA A 199 4.34 -17.02 -11.85
CA ALA A 199 4.48 -18.48 -11.80
C ALA A 199 3.94 -19.19 -13.04
N GLY A 200 3.39 -18.46 -14.01
CA GLY A 200 2.83 -19.00 -15.26
C GLY A 200 1.38 -19.48 -15.18
N ASP A 201 0.71 -19.34 -14.02
CA ASP A 201 -0.71 -19.68 -13.85
C ASP A 201 -1.60 -18.52 -14.29
N LEU A 202 -1.68 -18.31 -15.61
CA LEU A 202 -2.42 -17.20 -16.20
C LEU A 202 -3.93 -17.30 -15.97
N SER A 203 -4.48 -18.50 -15.86
CA SER A 203 -5.91 -18.71 -15.64
C SER A 203 -6.34 -18.17 -14.28
N SER A 204 -5.65 -18.62 -13.22
CA SER A 204 -5.94 -18.12 -11.87
C SER A 204 -5.52 -16.66 -11.71
N ALA A 205 -4.43 -16.21 -12.35
CA ALA A 205 -4.04 -14.80 -12.32
C ALA A 205 -5.13 -13.87 -12.88
N ARG A 206 -5.78 -14.25 -13.99
CA ARG A 206 -6.90 -13.50 -14.57
C ARG A 206 -8.12 -13.49 -13.65
N SER A 207 -8.48 -14.65 -13.10
CA SER A 207 -9.62 -14.75 -12.18
C SER A 207 -9.42 -13.84 -10.95
N GLU A 208 -8.26 -13.91 -10.31
CA GLU A 208 -7.94 -13.06 -9.16
C GLU A 208 -7.83 -11.59 -9.55
N GLY A 209 -7.30 -11.31 -10.75
CA GLY A 209 -7.17 -9.95 -11.24
C GLY A 209 -8.50 -9.29 -11.57
N ASP A 210 -9.43 -10.01 -12.18
CA ASP A 210 -10.78 -9.51 -12.49
C ASP A 210 -11.56 -9.20 -11.21
N ALA A 211 -11.50 -10.09 -10.21
CA ALA A 211 -12.11 -9.87 -8.90
C ALA A 211 -11.48 -8.67 -8.17
N ALA A 212 -10.15 -8.59 -8.14
CA ALA A 212 -9.47 -7.43 -7.57
C ALA A 212 -9.82 -6.13 -8.31
N LEU A 213 -9.97 -6.17 -9.64
CA LEU A 213 -10.34 -5.01 -10.41
C LEU A 213 -11.75 -4.49 -10.05
N GLU A 214 -12.72 -5.39 -9.89
CA GLU A 214 -14.06 -5.05 -9.41
C GLU A 214 -14.00 -4.34 -8.05
N ASP A 215 -13.27 -4.90 -7.09
CA ASP A 215 -13.14 -4.33 -5.76
C ASP A 215 -12.42 -2.97 -5.77
N THR A 216 -11.36 -2.82 -6.57
CA THR A 216 -10.68 -1.51 -6.66
C THR A 216 -11.61 -0.41 -7.18
N ARG A 217 -12.53 -0.74 -8.10
CA ARG A 217 -13.54 0.19 -8.61
C ARG A 217 -14.59 0.49 -7.55
N ARG A 218 -15.13 -0.55 -6.90
CA ARG A 218 -16.13 -0.44 -5.84
C ARG A 218 -15.66 0.46 -4.71
N PHE A 219 -14.39 0.32 -4.30
CA PHE A 219 -13.82 1.01 -3.16
C PHE A 219 -13.01 2.27 -3.52
N GLY A 220 -12.98 2.68 -4.79
CA GLY A 220 -12.29 3.90 -5.22
C GLY A 220 -10.76 3.87 -5.04
N LEU A 221 -10.15 2.68 -5.08
CA LEU A 221 -8.72 2.47 -4.88
C LEU A 221 -7.95 2.68 -6.19
N VAL A 222 -7.99 3.91 -6.72
CA VAL A 222 -7.49 4.27 -8.07
C VAL A 222 -6.05 3.81 -8.34
N PRO A 223 -5.08 3.94 -7.42
CA PRO A 223 -3.74 3.43 -7.66
C PRO A 223 -3.65 1.91 -7.81
N LEU A 224 -4.51 1.15 -7.11
CA LEU A 224 -4.58 -0.30 -7.26
C LEU A 224 -5.32 -0.70 -8.53
N GLN A 225 -6.36 0.05 -8.90
CA GLN A 225 -7.05 -0.09 -10.18
C GLN A 225 -6.07 0.06 -11.36
N TRP A 226 -5.19 1.07 -11.30
CA TRP A 226 -4.12 1.23 -12.29
C TRP A 226 -3.19 0.00 -12.34
N ALA A 227 -2.76 -0.50 -11.18
CA ALA A 227 -1.83 -1.63 -11.10
C ALA A 227 -2.45 -2.91 -11.68
N ILE A 228 -3.68 -3.24 -11.30
CA ILE A 228 -4.31 -4.47 -11.76
C ILE A 228 -4.79 -4.38 -13.22
N ALA A 229 -5.27 -3.22 -13.67
CA ALA A 229 -5.56 -2.99 -15.08
C ALA A 229 -4.30 -3.09 -15.95
N SER A 230 -3.13 -2.69 -15.43
CA SER A 230 -1.85 -2.87 -16.13
C SER A 230 -1.49 -4.34 -16.29
N LEU A 231 -1.62 -5.14 -15.23
CA LEU A 231 -1.39 -6.59 -15.30
C LEU A 231 -2.36 -7.25 -16.31
N LEU A 232 -3.65 -6.99 -16.19
CA LEU A 232 -4.67 -7.57 -17.05
C LEU A 232 -4.56 -7.11 -18.50
N ALA A 233 -4.07 -5.89 -18.78
CA ALA A 233 -3.81 -5.46 -20.15
C ALA A 233 -2.78 -6.35 -20.85
N ASP A 234 -1.82 -6.90 -20.11
CA ASP A 234 -0.76 -7.76 -20.65
C ASP A 234 -1.19 -9.24 -20.72
N ILE A 235 -1.98 -9.72 -19.74
CA ILE A 235 -2.38 -11.14 -19.67
C ILE A 235 -3.79 -11.44 -20.15
N GLY A 236 -4.61 -10.42 -20.43
CA GLY A 236 -6.03 -10.51 -20.75
C GLY A 236 -6.95 -10.49 -19.52
N SER A 237 -8.26 -10.39 -19.77
CA SER A 237 -9.34 -10.41 -18.78
C SER A 237 -10.50 -11.26 -19.30
N SER A 238 -11.29 -11.85 -18.40
CA SER A 238 -12.54 -12.54 -18.74
C SER A 238 -13.75 -11.60 -18.75
N THR A 239 -13.62 -10.41 -18.17
CA THR A 239 -14.73 -9.46 -17.96
C THR A 239 -14.65 -8.21 -18.84
N LEU A 240 -13.44 -7.81 -19.26
CA LEU A 240 -13.20 -6.60 -20.04
C LEU A 240 -12.40 -6.90 -21.31
N SER A 241 -12.67 -6.12 -22.37
CA SER A 241 -11.86 -6.16 -23.59
C SER A 241 -10.48 -5.51 -23.39
N PRO A 242 -9.48 -5.86 -24.22
CA PRO A 242 -8.16 -5.22 -24.18
C PRO A 242 -8.23 -3.68 -24.22
N ASP A 243 -9.06 -3.11 -25.09
CA ASP A 243 -9.24 -1.66 -25.20
C ASP A 243 -9.84 -1.03 -23.94
N GLN A 244 -10.77 -1.73 -23.26
CA GLN A 244 -11.33 -1.26 -21.99
C GLN A 244 -10.26 -1.25 -20.90
N LEU A 245 -9.40 -2.26 -20.84
CA LEU A 245 -8.29 -2.33 -19.87
C LEU A 245 -7.26 -1.21 -20.08
N VAL A 246 -6.86 -0.97 -21.33
CA VAL A 246 -5.93 0.11 -21.68
C VAL A 246 -6.50 1.47 -21.29
N ARG A 247 -7.75 1.75 -21.66
CA ARG A 247 -8.43 2.99 -21.27
C ARG A 247 -8.50 3.14 -19.75
N LEU A 248 -8.89 2.07 -19.04
CA LEU A 248 -9.01 2.10 -17.58
C LEU A 248 -7.67 2.39 -16.90
N ARG A 249 -6.57 1.78 -17.40
CA ARG A 249 -5.20 2.07 -16.96
C ARG A 249 -4.86 3.54 -17.18
N GLU A 250 -5.09 4.08 -18.37
CA GLU A 250 -4.77 5.47 -18.72
C GLU A 250 -5.58 6.47 -17.91
N GLU A 251 -6.89 6.26 -17.78
CA GLU A 251 -7.77 7.11 -16.97
C GLU A 251 -7.34 7.11 -15.50
N SER A 252 -6.96 5.96 -14.95
CA SER A 252 -6.46 5.85 -13.58
C SER A 252 -5.16 6.65 -13.40
N ALA A 253 -4.21 6.53 -14.34
CA ALA A 253 -2.96 7.27 -14.31
C ALA A 253 -3.17 8.79 -14.41
N GLN A 254 -4.08 9.22 -15.28
CA GLN A 254 -4.47 10.63 -15.43
C GLN A 254 -5.18 11.16 -14.18
N LYS A 255 -6.02 10.34 -13.54
CA LYS A 255 -6.72 10.72 -12.30
C LYS A 255 -5.74 10.89 -11.14
N VAL A 256 -4.80 9.96 -10.97
CA VAL A 256 -3.68 10.10 -10.03
C VAL A 256 -2.89 11.38 -10.28
N THR A 257 -2.57 11.69 -11.55
CA THR A 257 -1.85 12.91 -11.91
C THR A 257 -2.63 14.18 -11.57
N ARG A 258 -3.92 14.24 -11.94
CA ARG A 258 -4.83 15.34 -11.59
C ARG A 258 -4.97 15.55 -10.09
N TRP A 259 -4.81 14.49 -9.30
CA TRP A 259 -4.84 14.56 -7.85
C TRP A 259 -3.46 14.72 -7.19
N GLY A 260 -2.45 15.14 -7.96
CA GLY A 260 -1.13 15.52 -7.46
C GLY A 260 -0.12 14.39 -7.35
N GLY A 261 -0.41 13.22 -7.91
CA GLY A 261 0.60 12.17 -8.11
C GLY A 261 1.53 12.52 -9.26
N VAL A 262 2.82 12.27 -9.10
CA VAL A 262 3.82 12.46 -10.16
C VAL A 262 4.50 11.13 -10.40
N TRP A 263 4.13 10.46 -11.49
CA TRP A 263 4.75 9.20 -11.90
C TRP A 263 6.23 9.41 -12.23
N ARG A 264 7.08 8.47 -11.82
CA ARG A 264 8.47 8.44 -12.26
C ARG A 264 8.51 8.27 -13.78
N PRO A 265 9.25 9.11 -14.52
CA PRO A 265 9.50 8.89 -15.95
C PRO A 265 10.12 7.51 -16.17
N ARG A 266 9.71 6.83 -17.25
CA ARG A 266 10.32 5.57 -17.66
C ARG A 266 11.74 5.79 -18.16
#